data_AF-A0A178HQY9-F1
#
_entry.id   AF-A0A178HQY9-F1
#
_cell.length_a   1.000
_cell.length_b   1.000
_cell.length_c   1.000
_cell.angle_alpha   90.00
_cell.angle_beta   90.00
_cell.angle_gamma   90.00
#
_symmetry.space_group_name_H-M   'P 1'
#
loop_
_entity.id
_entity.type
_entity.pdbx_description
1 polymer ?
#
loop_
_entity_poly.entity_id
_entity_poly.type
_entity_poly.pdbx_seq_one_letter_code
_entity_poly.pdbx_strand_id
1 'polypeptide(L)'
;MIAQGQENAVRANLSFIEKAFYAGALTAQRYDNKVIMTALSITASTLSVLQSVAALPPDVLEMLGGAKSTGRNRWYELKRLLDRPALLKLARELVQDADLLKLAPDQRFEAVLKALKQSRRKPSTPAATKSAWQPDSKAFAAEITVAQRRFTLALKAKQGSEAADFGRYLSDRLEGLYRDFRQEETSERKHNR
;
A
#
# COMPACT_ATOMS: atom_id res chain seq x y z
N MET A 1 26.63 6.47 -44.72
CA MET A 1 25.69 5.39 -44.30
C MET A 1 26.03 4.76 -42.94
N ILE A 2 27.06 5.22 -42.21
CA ILE A 2 27.53 4.57 -40.98
C ILE A 2 26.74 5.02 -39.72
N ALA A 3 26.13 6.21 -39.74
CA ALA A 3 25.41 6.77 -38.59
C ALA A 3 24.12 6.02 -38.24
N GLN A 4 23.34 5.59 -39.22
CA GLN A 4 22.04 4.95 -39.00
C GLN A 4 22.17 3.51 -38.47
N GLY A 5 23.25 2.80 -38.84
CA GLY A 5 23.56 1.47 -38.32
C GLY A 5 24.03 1.49 -36.86
N GLN A 6 24.83 2.49 -36.49
CA GLN A 6 25.24 2.71 -35.09
C GLN A 6 24.08 3.17 -34.21
N GLU A 7 23.24 4.10 -34.67
CA GLU A 7 22.03 4.51 -33.93
C GLU A 7 21.08 3.33 -33.68
N ASN A 8 20.90 2.44 -34.65
CA ASN A 8 20.05 1.26 -34.49
C ASN A 8 20.64 0.22 -33.53
N ALA A 9 21.97 0.04 -33.53
CA ALA A 9 22.64 -0.85 -32.57
C ALA A 9 22.59 -0.31 -31.13
N VAL A 10 22.73 1.00 -30.95
CA VAL A 10 22.57 1.66 -29.64
C VAL A 10 21.12 1.55 -29.15
N ARG A 11 20.13 1.68 -30.04
CA ARG A 11 18.71 1.46 -29.72
C ARG A 11 18.40 0.02 -29.28
N ALA A 12 19.09 -0.97 -29.84
CA ALA A 12 18.91 -2.37 -29.46
C ALA A 12 19.32 -2.64 -27.99
N ASN A 13 20.38 -1.98 -27.52
CA ASN A 13 20.96 -2.16 -26.18
C ASN A 13 20.33 -1.30 -25.06
N LEU A 14 19.29 -0.51 -25.36
CA LEU A 14 18.59 0.26 -24.33
C LEU A 14 17.98 -0.67 -23.28
N SER A 15 18.13 -0.30 -22.01
CA SER A 15 17.40 -0.92 -20.90
C SER A 15 15.89 -0.74 -21.09
N PHE A 16 15.10 -1.53 -20.34
CA PHE A 16 13.65 -1.47 -20.46
C PHE A 16 13.09 -0.06 -20.21
N ILE A 17 13.62 0.63 -19.19
CA ILE A 17 13.17 1.98 -18.84
C ILE A 17 13.58 3.02 -19.88
N GLU A 18 14.75 2.89 -20.49
CA GLU A 18 15.18 3.75 -21.61
C GLU A 18 14.31 3.54 -22.86
N LYS A 19 13.97 2.29 -23.18
CA LYS A 19 12.99 1.98 -24.24
C LYS A 19 11.62 2.59 -23.92
N ALA A 20 11.24 2.66 -22.64
CA ALA A 20 9.96 3.24 -22.23
C ALA A 20 9.95 4.75 -22.45
N PHE A 21 11.01 5.46 -22.04
CA PHE A 21 11.16 6.89 -22.31
C PHE A 21 11.16 7.19 -23.81
N TYR A 22 11.88 6.39 -24.62
CA TYR A 22 11.92 6.57 -26.07
C TYR A 22 10.55 6.33 -26.71
N ALA A 23 9.86 5.26 -26.33
CA ALA A 23 8.50 4.98 -26.80
C ALA A 23 7.52 6.10 -26.40
N GLY A 24 7.64 6.63 -25.18
CA GLY A 24 6.86 7.77 -24.70
C GLY A 24 7.09 9.03 -25.53
N ALA A 25 8.35 9.36 -25.81
CA ALA A 25 8.72 10.52 -26.63
C ALA A 25 8.17 10.42 -28.06
N LEU A 26 8.30 9.25 -28.71
CA LEU A 26 7.73 9.03 -30.04
C LEU A 26 6.20 9.07 -30.04
N THR A 27 5.56 8.53 -29.00
CA THR A 27 4.10 8.59 -28.84
C THR A 27 3.63 10.04 -28.70
N ALA A 28 4.33 10.86 -27.92
CA ALA A 28 4.03 12.29 -27.76
C ALA A 28 4.18 13.07 -29.07
N GLN A 29 5.11 12.65 -29.95
CA GLN A 29 5.29 13.19 -31.30
C GLN A 29 4.31 12.61 -32.34
N ARG A 30 3.30 11.83 -31.92
CA ARG A 30 2.25 11.26 -32.79
C ARG A 30 2.76 10.23 -33.82
N TYR A 31 3.92 9.61 -33.61
CA TYR A 31 4.35 8.51 -34.47
C TYR A 31 3.44 7.28 -34.31
N ASP A 32 3.23 6.55 -35.41
CA ASP A 32 2.44 5.32 -35.41
C ASP A 32 3.12 4.21 -34.60
N ASN A 33 2.32 3.40 -33.90
CA ASN A 33 2.82 2.29 -33.09
C ASN A 33 3.67 1.29 -33.90
N LYS A 34 3.39 1.08 -35.19
CA LYS A 34 4.21 0.24 -36.07
C LYS A 34 5.60 0.83 -36.25
N VAL A 35 5.71 2.15 -36.44
CA VAL A 35 7.00 2.85 -36.55
C VAL A 35 7.79 2.71 -35.26
N ILE A 36 7.14 2.88 -34.10
CA ILE A 36 7.79 2.73 -32.78
C ILE A 36 8.27 1.29 -32.56
N MET A 37 7.44 0.29 -32.90
CA MET A 37 7.80 -1.13 -32.79
C MET A 37 9.01 -1.47 -33.66
N THR A 38 9.03 -1.00 -34.91
CA THR A 38 10.16 -1.21 -35.82
C THR A 38 11.41 -0.49 -35.32
N ALA A 39 11.30 0.75 -34.83
CA ALA A 39 12.43 1.53 -34.35
C ALA A 39 13.11 0.93 -33.10
N LEU A 40 12.33 0.25 -32.26
CA LEU A 40 12.80 -0.39 -31.03
C LEU A 40 13.01 -1.92 -31.17
N SER A 41 12.68 -2.51 -32.32
CA SER A 41 12.66 -3.95 -32.56
C SER A 41 11.89 -4.73 -31.48
N ILE A 42 10.65 -4.30 -31.18
CA ILE A 42 9.79 -4.86 -30.13
C ILE A 42 8.43 -5.32 -30.64
N THR A 43 7.75 -6.15 -29.85
CA THR A 43 6.37 -6.60 -30.12
C THR A 43 5.35 -5.57 -29.62
N ALA A 44 4.10 -5.67 -30.12
CA ALA A 44 2.98 -4.87 -29.63
C ALA A 44 2.74 -5.04 -28.12
N SER A 45 2.92 -6.25 -27.59
CA SER A 45 2.77 -6.51 -26.15
C SER A 45 3.83 -5.78 -25.32
N THR A 46 5.06 -5.66 -25.85
CA THR A 46 6.13 -4.93 -25.19
C THR A 46 5.88 -3.43 -25.28
N LEU A 47 5.47 -2.92 -26.45
CA LEU A 47 5.16 -1.51 -26.64
C LEU A 47 4.05 -1.03 -25.68
N SER A 48 2.98 -1.80 -25.52
CA SER A 48 1.89 -1.46 -24.59
C SER A 48 2.40 -1.31 -23.14
N VAL A 49 3.31 -2.18 -22.71
CA VAL A 49 3.90 -2.08 -21.36
C VAL A 49 4.85 -0.88 -21.27
N LEU A 50 5.68 -0.64 -22.29
CA LEU A 50 6.57 0.54 -22.34
C LEU A 50 5.76 1.84 -22.23
N GLN A 51 4.69 1.97 -23.01
CA GLN A 51 3.80 3.14 -22.96
C GLN A 51 3.12 3.28 -21.58
N SER A 52 2.69 2.16 -20.99
CA SER A 52 2.11 2.16 -19.64
C SER A 52 3.09 2.67 -18.58
N VAL A 53 4.36 2.29 -18.69
CA VAL A 53 5.42 2.70 -17.75
C VAL A 53 5.85 4.15 -18.01
N ALA A 54 5.92 4.56 -19.28
CA ALA A 54 6.22 5.95 -19.66
C ALA A 54 5.15 6.95 -19.21
N ALA A 55 3.90 6.50 -19.02
CA ALA A 55 2.81 7.31 -18.50
C ALA A 55 2.81 7.45 -16.96
N LEU A 56 3.78 6.85 -16.25
CA LEU A 56 3.90 7.04 -14.81
C LEU A 56 4.24 8.51 -14.49
N PRO A 57 3.81 9.02 -13.31
CA PRO A 57 4.13 10.38 -12.90
C PRO A 57 5.65 10.64 -12.88
N PRO A 58 6.13 11.78 -13.43
CA PRO A 58 7.56 12.10 -13.53
C PRO A 58 8.30 12.04 -12.20
N ASP A 59 7.66 12.51 -11.13
CA ASP A 59 8.19 12.48 -9.75
C ASP A 59 8.51 11.06 -9.29
N VAL A 60 7.68 10.08 -9.67
CA VAL A 60 7.92 8.67 -9.33
C VAL A 60 9.06 8.08 -10.18
N LEU A 61 9.12 8.43 -11.47
CA LEU A 61 10.15 7.93 -12.38
C LEU A 61 11.55 8.49 -12.01
N GLU A 62 11.63 9.77 -11.67
CA GLU A 62 12.83 10.44 -11.18
C GLU A 62 13.32 9.82 -9.87
N MET A 63 12.39 9.58 -8.93
CA MET A 63 12.72 8.92 -7.67
C MET A 63 13.35 7.55 -7.89
N LEU A 64 12.85 6.74 -8.84
CA LEU A 64 13.38 5.40 -9.09
C LEU A 64 14.76 5.40 -9.78
N GLY A 65 15.25 6.56 -10.24
CA GLY A 65 16.61 6.73 -10.75
C GLY A 65 16.95 5.89 -11.98
N GLY A 66 15.93 5.48 -12.75
CA GLY A 66 16.12 4.75 -14.00
C GLY A 66 16.69 3.35 -13.83
N ALA A 67 16.28 2.59 -12.81
CA ALA A 67 16.62 1.18 -12.55
C ALA A 67 16.79 0.31 -13.83
N LYS A 68 18.00 0.33 -14.41
CA LYS A 68 18.29 -0.19 -15.77
C LYS A 68 18.30 -1.71 -15.81
N SER A 69 18.66 -2.33 -14.69
CA SER A 69 18.67 -3.78 -14.52
C SER A 69 17.25 -4.34 -14.35
N THR A 70 16.28 -3.48 -14.08
CA THR A 70 14.89 -3.88 -13.84
C THR A 70 14.17 -4.14 -15.18
N GLY A 71 13.69 -5.38 -15.35
CA GLY A 71 13.01 -5.81 -16.56
C GLY A 71 11.52 -5.49 -16.63
N ARG A 72 10.93 -5.81 -17.79
CA ARG A 72 9.50 -5.59 -18.15
C ARG A 72 8.51 -5.96 -17.04
N ASN A 73 8.62 -7.18 -16.50
CA ASN A 73 7.61 -7.72 -15.59
C ASN A 73 7.52 -6.91 -14.29
N ARG A 74 8.66 -6.48 -13.76
CA ARG A 74 8.70 -5.69 -12.52
C ARG A 74 8.21 -4.27 -12.72
N TRP A 75 8.60 -3.62 -13.82
CA TRP A 75 8.06 -2.30 -14.17
C TRP A 75 6.55 -2.34 -14.38
N TYR A 76 6.02 -3.38 -15.04
CA TYR A 76 4.58 -3.54 -15.21
C TYR A 76 3.87 -3.81 -13.89
N GLU A 77 4.48 -4.60 -13.00
CA GLU A 77 3.94 -4.84 -11.67
C GLU A 77 3.86 -3.54 -10.84
N LEU A 78 4.91 -2.72 -10.86
CA LEU A 78 4.91 -1.41 -10.23
C LEU A 78 3.78 -0.54 -10.78
N LYS A 79 3.67 -0.43 -12.11
CA LYS A 79 2.61 0.34 -12.77
C LYS A 79 1.22 -0.08 -12.28
N ARG A 80 0.95 -1.39 -12.22
CA ARG A 80 -0.33 -1.92 -11.75
C ARG A 80 -0.63 -1.62 -10.27
N LEU A 81 0.40 -1.44 -9.45
CA LEU A 81 0.22 -0.99 -8.07
C LEU A 81 -0.12 0.50 -8.02
N LEU A 82 0.59 1.31 -8.83
CA LEU A 82 0.42 2.76 -8.88
C LEU A 82 -0.88 3.22 -9.55
N ASP A 83 -1.55 2.36 -10.32
CA ASP A 83 -2.93 2.60 -10.79
C ASP A 83 -3.92 2.83 -9.63
N ARG A 84 -3.56 2.47 -8.39
CA ARG A 84 -4.36 2.75 -7.18
C ARG A 84 -3.93 4.09 -6.56
N PRO A 85 -4.84 5.10 -6.42
CA PRO A 85 -4.49 6.41 -5.88
C PRO A 85 -3.84 6.39 -4.50
N ALA A 86 -4.28 5.49 -3.60
CA ALA A 86 -3.69 5.36 -2.26
C ALA A 86 -2.23 4.87 -2.29
N LEU A 87 -1.90 3.95 -3.22
CA LEU A 87 -0.54 3.45 -3.37
C LEU A 87 0.36 4.44 -4.11
N LEU A 88 -0.21 5.23 -5.04
CA LEU A 88 0.51 6.35 -5.63
C LEU A 88 0.87 7.42 -4.59
N LYS A 89 -0.06 7.75 -3.69
CA LYS A 89 0.21 8.66 -2.57
C LYS A 89 1.34 8.12 -1.68
N LEU A 90 1.26 6.85 -1.30
CA LEU A 90 2.33 6.21 -0.53
C LEU A 90 3.68 6.22 -1.26
N ALA A 91 3.69 5.94 -2.58
CA ALA A 91 4.92 6.01 -3.37
C ALA A 91 5.54 7.40 -3.33
N ARG A 92 4.72 8.47 -3.35
CA ARG A 92 5.17 9.87 -3.21
C ARG A 92 5.72 10.18 -1.84
N GLU A 93 5.10 9.66 -0.78
CA GLU A 93 5.59 9.80 0.59
C GLU A 93 6.96 9.11 0.75
N LEU A 94 7.13 7.93 0.17
CA LEU A 94 8.41 7.20 0.18
C LEU A 94 9.54 7.95 -0.53
N VAL A 95 9.23 8.80 -1.52
CA VAL A 95 10.25 9.65 -2.20
C VAL A 95 10.89 10.65 -1.25
N GLN A 96 10.19 11.03 -0.17
CA GLN A 96 10.69 11.99 0.80
C GLN A 96 11.64 11.35 1.84
N ASP A 97 11.75 10.02 1.85
CA ASP A 97 12.65 9.30 2.74
C ASP A 97 14.11 9.40 2.24
N ALA A 98 14.92 10.13 3.00
CA ALA A 98 16.33 10.35 2.68
C ALA A 98 17.15 9.05 2.63
N ASP A 99 16.76 8.01 3.36
CA ASP A 99 17.48 6.74 3.35
C ASP A 99 17.18 5.95 2.06
N LEU A 100 15.97 6.04 1.52
CA LEU A 100 15.66 5.49 0.20
C LEU A 100 16.44 6.18 -0.92
N LEU A 101 16.65 7.49 -0.82
CA LEU A 101 17.43 8.27 -1.80
C LEU A 101 18.94 7.96 -1.77
N LYS A 102 19.46 7.38 -0.69
CA LYS A 102 20.86 6.89 -0.63
C LYS A 102 21.07 5.56 -1.34
N LEU A 103 20.01 4.79 -1.58
CA LEU A 103 20.10 3.50 -2.25
C LEU A 103 20.39 3.68 -3.75
N ALA A 104 21.10 2.70 -4.31
CA ALA A 104 21.28 2.58 -5.76
C ALA A 104 19.90 2.43 -6.46
N PRO A 105 19.74 2.90 -7.71
CA PRO A 105 18.44 2.90 -8.40
C PRO A 105 17.69 1.57 -8.38
N ASP A 106 18.37 0.45 -8.68
CA ASP A 106 17.76 -0.87 -8.67
C ASP A 106 17.33 -1.31 -7.25
N GLN A 107 18.12 -0.98 -6.21
CA GLN A 107 17.77 -1.28 -4.82
C GLN A 107 16.58 -0.45 -4.35
N ARG A 108 16.56 0.84 -4.73
CA ARG A 108 15.45 1.74 -4.45
C ARG A 108 14.16 1.26 -5.09
N PHE A 109 14.23 0.82 -6.34
CA PHE A 109 13.10 0.22 -7.05
C PHE A 109 12.51 -0.97 -6.28
N GLU A 110 13.37 -1.92 -5.86
CA GLU A 110 12.91 -3.09 -5.11
C GLU A 110 12.33 -2.71 -3.74
N ALA A 111 12.93 -1.74 -3.04
CA ALA A 111 12.44 -1.25 -1.76
C ALA A 111 11.04 -0.63 -1.87
N VAL A 112 10.83 0.24 -2.87
CA VAL A 112 9.53 0.85 -3.16
C VAL A 112 8.52 -0.22 -3.54
N LEU A 113 8.86 -1.12 -4.47
CA LEU A 113 7.97 -2.19 -4.90
C LEU A 113 7.54 -3.08 -3.72
N LYS A 114 8.47 -3.41 -2.82
CA LYS A 114 8.21 -4.17 -1.60
C LYS A 114 7.28 -3.42 -0.65
N ALA A 115 7.53 -2.13 -0.39
CA ALA A 115 6.70 -1.30 0.49
C ALA A 115 5.25 -1.20 -0.03
N LEU A 116 5.07 -0.99 -1.35
CA LEU A 116 3.75 -0.94 -1.97
C LEU A 116 3.01 -2.29 -1.89
N LYS A 117 3.72 -3.41 -2.06
CA LYS A 117 3.16 -4.76 -1.87
C LYS A 117 2.77 -5.06 -0.43
N GLN A 118 3.55 -4.57 0.53
CA GLN A 118 3.25 -4.73 1.96
C GLN A 118 2.07 -3.87 2.40
N SER A 119 1.95 -2.65 1.88
CA SER A 119 0.78 -1.78 2.09
C SER A 119 -0.52 -2.39 1.52
N ARG A 120 -0.44 -3.06 0.36
CA ARG A 120 -1.56 -3.86 -0.17
C ARG A 120 -2.02 -4.97 0.79
N ARG A 121 -1.13 -5.44 1.68
CA ARG A 121 -1.40 -6.55 2.61
C ARG A 121 -1.99 -6.11 3.94
N LYS A 122 -2.03 -4.82 4.28
CA LYS A 122 -2.71 -4.29 5.49
C LYS A 122 -2.73 -2.76 5.47
N PRO A 123 -3.85 -2.08 5.77
CA PRO A 123 -3.75 -0.84 6.53
C PRO A 123 -3.04 -1.21 7.84
N SER A 124 -2.00 -0.48 8.21
CA SER A 124 -1.50 -0.52 9.59
C SER A 124 -2.64 -0.05 10.48
N THR A 125 -3.45 -0.98 10.98
CA THR A 125 -4.40 -0.70 12.05
C THR A 125 -3.57 -0.26 13.24
N PRO A 126 -3.84 0.91 13.85
CA PRO A 126 -3.23 1.26 15.12
C PRO A 126 -3.34 0.09 16.08
N ALA A 127 -2.25 -0.22 16.77
CA ALA A 127 -2.14 -1.40 17.61
C ALA A 127 -3.37 -1.49 18.53
N ALA A 128 -4.07 -2.61 18.47
CA ALA A 128 -5.24 -2.81 19.32
C ALA A 128 -4.78 -2.80 20.78
N THR A 129 -5.42 -1.97 21.61
CA THR A 129 -5.17 -1.99 23.05
C THR A 129 -5.80 -3.25 23.62
N LYS A 130 -4.99 -4.06 24.30
CA LYS A 130 -5.43 -5.27 24.98
C LYS A 130 -5.36 -5.09 26.48
N SER A 131 -6.42 -5.47 27.18
CA SER A 131 -6.43 -5.60 28.64
C SER A 131 -7.12 -6.89 29.05
N ALA A 132 -6.79 -7.39 30.23
CA ALA A 132 -7.38 -8.60 30.78
C ALA A 132 -8.06 -8.28 32.11
N TRP A 133 -9.21 -8.91 32.35
CA TRP A 133 -9.95 -8.82 33.60
C TRP A 133 -10.42 -10.21 34.02
N GLN A 134 -10.59 -10.42 35.32
CA GLN A 134 -11.19 -11.64 35.87
C GLN A 134 -11.96 -11.27 37.14
N PRO A 135 -13.07 -11.96 37.46
CA PRO A 135 -13.72 -11.83 38.75
C PRO A 135 -12.82 -12.40 39.86
N ASP A 136 -13.04 -11.96 41.10
CA ASP A 136 -12.27 -12.43 42.26
C ASP A 136 -12.40 -13.94 42.50
N SER A 137 -13.55 -14.52 42.14
CA SER A 137 -13.80 -15.96 42.16
C SER A 137 -12.93 -16.76 41.17
N LYS A 138 -12.30 -16.08 40.20
CA LYS A 138 -11.54 -16.67 39.08
C LYS A 138 -12.35 -17.66 38.24
N ALA A 139 -13.68 -17.54 38.26
CA ALA A 139 -14.59 -18.43 37.52
C ALA A 139 -14.38 -18.36 36.00
N PHE A 140 -13.97 -17.19 35.48
CA PHE A 140 -13.63 -17.00 34.06
C PHE A 140 -12.57 -15.91 33.86
N ALA A 141 -12.07 -15.76 32.65
CA ALA A 141 -11.20 -14.66 32.24
C ALA A 141 -11.84 -13.87 31.10
N ALA A 142 -11.64 -12.56 31.09
CA ALA A 142 -12.08 -11.63 30.05
C ALA A 142 -10.88 -11.02 29.33
N GLU A 143 -10.85 -11.12 28.01
CA GLU A 143 -9.92 -10.37 27.14
C GLU A 143 -10.69 -9.22 26.50
N ILE A 144 -10.23 -7.99 26.74
CA ILE A 144 -10.79 -6.76 26.17
C ILE A 144 -9.84 -6.27 25.10
N THR A 145 -10.35 -6.12 23.88
CA THR A 145 -9.61 -5.59 22.74
C THR A 145 -10.33 -4.36 22.18
N VAL A 146 -9.63 -3.23 22.17
CA VAL A 146 -10.11 -1.98 21.55
C VAL A 146 -9.28 -1.71 20.29
N ALA A 147 -9.94 -1.65 19.15
CA ALA A 147 -9.30 -1.40 17.85
C ALA A 147 -10.12 -0.41 17.02
N GLN A 148 -9.63 0.80 16.84
CA GLN A 148 -10.23 1.87 16.01
C GLN A 148 -11.73 2.12 16.27
N ARG A 149 -12.61 1.36 15.61
CA ARG A 149 -14.08 1.48 15.68
C ARG A 149 -14.74 0.19 16.20
N ARG A 150 -13.96 -0.71 16.80
CA ARG A 150 -14.39 -2.02 17.27
C ARG A 150 -13.94 -2.23 18.70
N PHE A 151 -14.90 -2.55 19.56
CA PHE A 151 -14.68 -3.05 20.91
C PHE A 151 -15.04 -4.53 20.93
N THR A 152 -14.16 -5.38 21.49
CA THR A 152 -14.42 -6.81 21.69
C THR A 152 -14.18 -7.15 23.15
N LEU A 153 -15.15 -7.79 23.78
CA LEU A 153 -15.03 -8.44 25.09
C LEU A 153 -15.21 -9.94 24.89
N ALA A 154 -14.15 -10.72 25.12
CA ALA A 154 -14.17 -12.17 25.00
C ALA A 154 -14.09 -12.80 26.39
N LEU A 155 -15.15 -13.50 26.79
CA LEU A 155 -15.22 -14.21 28.08
C LEU A 155 -14.88 -15.68 27.86
N LYS A 156 -13.94 -16.23 28.63
CA LYS A 156 -13.50 -17.62 28.56
C LYS A 156 -13.46 -18.25 29.94
N ALA A 157 -14.34 -19.22 30.17
CA ALA A 157 -14.25 -20.13 31.32
C ALA A 157 -13.53 -21.42 30.91
N LYS A 158 -12.81 -22.05 31.85
CA LYS A 158 -12.25 -23.39 31.64
C LYS A 158 -13.31 -24.48 31.82
N GLN A 159 -14.27 -24.26 32.72
CA GLN A 159 -15.38 -25.16 33.08
C GLN A 159 -16.57 -24.30 33.58
N GLY A 160 -17.79 -24.84 33.56
CA GLY A 160 -19.00 -24.15 34.03
C GLY A 160 -19.62 -23.16 33.03
N SER A 161 -20.82 -22.65 33.37
CA SER A 161 -21.60 -21.74 32.52
C SER A 161 -21.45 -20.26 32.88
N GLU A 162 -20.75 -19.92 33.97
CA GLU A 162 -20.70 -18.55 34.50
C GLU A 162 -20.24 -17.49 33.48
N ALA A 163 -19.30 -17.82 32.58
CA ALA A 163 -18.90 -16.90 31.51
C ALA A 163 -20.06 -16.62 30.53
N ALA A 164 -20.86 -17.63 30.21
CA ALA A 164 -22.02 -17.49 29.33
C ALA A 164 -23.17 -16.78 30.05
N ASP A 165 -23.43 -17.12 31.30
CA ASP A 165 -24.48 -16.51 32.13
C ASP A 165 -24.19 -15.02 32.36
N PHE A 166 -22.94 -14.67 32.69
CA PHE A 166 -22.51 -13.28 32.81
C PHE A 166 -22.55 -12.56 31.45
N GLY A 167 -22.15 -13.22 30.37
CA GLY A 167 -22.26 -12.66 29.01
C GLY A 167 -23.70 -12.31 28.64
N ARG A 168 -24.66 -13.16 29.01
CA ARG A 168 -26.09 -12.90 28.80
C ARG A 168 -26.59 -11.76 29.68
N TYR A 169 -26.26 -11.79 30.97
CA TYR A 169 -26.57 -10.72 31.92
C TYR A 169 -26.07 -9.35 31.46
N LEU A 170 -24.85 -9.29 30.90
CA LEU A 170 -24.27 -8.07 30.35
C LEU A 170 -25.03 -7.61 29.11
N SER A 171 -25.31 -8.55 28.19
CA SER A 171 -26.02 -8.28 26.93
C SER A 171 -27.41 -7.69 27.19
N ASP A 172 -28.15 -8.25 28.15
CA ASP A 172 -29.49 -7.80 28.52
C ASP A 172 -29.50 -6.40 29.16
N ARG A 173 -28.35 -5.93 29.68
CA ARG A 173 -28.19 -4.60 30.30
C ARG A 173 -27.51 -3.55 29.43
N LEU A 174 -27.08 -3.88 28.22
CA LEU A 174 -26.30 -2.96 27.38
C LEU A 174 -27.00 -1.60 27.16
N GLU A 175 -28.32 -1.61 26.97
CA GLU A 175 -29.09 -0.37 26.78
C GLU A 175 -29.08 0.53 28.03
N GLY A 176 -29.21 -0.07 29.22
CA GLY A 176 -29.12 0.65 30.49
C GLY A 176 -27.73 1.23 30.72
N LEU A 177 -26.70 0.40 30.53
CA LEU A 177 -25.30 0.82 30.66
C LEU A 177 -24.93 1.94 29.70
N TYR A 178 -25.44 1.91 28.47
CA TYR A 178 -25.23 2.98 27.50
C TYR A 178 -25.92 4.28 27.94
N ARG A 179 -27.13 4.19 28.49
CA ARG A 179 -27.86 5.35 29.02
C ARG A 179 -27.11 6.00 30.18
N ASP A 180 -26.66 5.20 31.15
CA ASP A 180 -25.94 5.67 32.33
C ASP A 180 -24.63 6.37 31.91
N PHE A 181 -23.86 5.75 31.00
CA PHE A 181 -22.66 6.33 30.41
C PHE A 181 -22.92 7.71 29.78
N ARG A 182 -24.01 7.86 29.01
CA ARG A 182 -24.37 9.14 28.37
C ARG A 182 -24.77 10.21 29.38
N GLN A 183 -25.38 9.83 30.50
CA GLN A 183 -25.75 10.75 31.56
C GLN A 183 -24.52 11.25 32.34
N GLU A 184 -23.57 10.38 32.64
CA GLU A 184 -22.30 10.72 33.27
C GLU A 184 -21.48 11.66 32.37
N GLU A 185 -21.35 11.34 31.08
CA GLU A 185 -20.62 12.17 30.10
C GLU A 185 -21.22 13.59 29.97
N THR A 186 -22.54 13.70 30.12
CA THR A 186 -23.25 14.99 30.07
C THR A 186 -23.13 15.78 31.38
N SER A 187 -22.98 15.08 32.50
CA SER A 187 -22.86 15.68 33.84
C SER A 187 -21.44 16.21 34.08
N GLU A 188 -20.40 15.46 33.68
CA GLU A 188 -19.00 15.89 33.75
C GLU A 188 -18.73 17.14 32.88
N ARG A 189 -19.33 17.21 31.68
CA ARG A 189 -19.22 18.38 30.79
C ARG A 189 -19.89 19.65 31.33
N LYS A 190 -20.88 19.52 32.23
CA LYS A 190 -21.55 20.65 32.88
C LYS A 190 -20.84 21.15 34.13
N HIS A 191 -20.04 20.31 34.79
CA HIS A 191 -19.28 20.69 35.99
C HIS A 191 -17.94 21.40 35.65
N ASN A 192 -17.43 21.20 34.43
CA ASN A 192 -16.18 21.81 33.96
C ASN A 192 -16.41 23.09 33.11
N ARG A 193 -17.51 23.81 33.35
CA ARG A 193 -17.90 25.03 32.63
C ARG A 193 -18.39 26.08 33.63
#